data_AF-A0A1A9C4T2-F1
#
_entry.id   AF-A0A1A9C4T2-F1
#
_cell.length_a   1.000
_cell.length_b   1.000
_cell.length_c   1.000
_cell.angle_alpha   90.00
_cell.angle_beta   90.00
_cell.angle_gamma   90.00
#
_symmetry.space_group_name_H-M   'P 1'
#
loop_
_entity.id
_entity.type
_entity.pdbx_description
1 polymer ?
#
loop_
_entity_poly.entity_id
_entity_poly.type
_entity_poly.pdbx_seq_one_letter_code
_entity_poly.pdbx_strand_id
1 'polypeptide(L)'
;MSLTSGIHCPRTPLRRFLDRELSAGAHPLRKNFRARDHSSHILMPGPGVGTEAGNVGTAIDYRLRLAFTAAEPVDHVARAGILLISPYDSDARQRMRNVGDELAERLKETVLRLQLDNRELPMDRALDDEEDLARMLIAAAWYQVNYRTSIGFAFTPLAITAREDPSAFTLERLLQLPHRDMVADVVGQLYKAADGPLNDLRARTRPEDCTPAPTFPTDRIAADADLAIDGLLLDFKSTRYTRTLRQAEAWQLTGYLLLDTDDRYRVDTVGLYLSRSGTLASWPVEEYLELLGACRRDVLAFRTAFTELLEGCTADVEPYDQEEEDRVRKLLQRLAPVADQGHCLVCTQPCPTSGRRPREFCSSWCRGRAQFLRNRGLLPGGPNMLLPRPRKQLLDVPEDAEIVSLTPHSRR
;
A
#
# COMPACT_ATOMS: atom_id res chain seq x y z
N MET A 1 -5.12 -8.28 -9.59
CA MET A 1 -5.04 -6.82 -9.32
C MET A 1 -5.00 -6.64 -7.80
N SER A 2 -4.79 -5.42 -7.31
CA SER A 2 -4.53 -5.16 -5.88
C SER A 2 -5.50 -4.15 -5.26
N LEU A 3 -5.58 -4.18 -3.93
CA LEU A 3 -6.28 -3.20 -3.10
C LEU A 3 -5.91 -1.76 -3.50
N THR A 4 -4.62 -1.51 -3.68
CA THR A 4 -4.09 -0.21 -4.07
C THR A 4 -4.61 0.23 -5.45
N SER A 5 -4.57 -0.64 -6.47
CA SER A 5 -5.11 -0.31 -7.79
C SER A 5 -6.61 -0.03 -7.75
N GLY A 6 -7.35 -0.85 -6.99
CA GLY A 6 -8.79 -0.70 -6.82
C GLY A 6 -9.14 0.65 -6.19
N ILE A 7 -8.45 1.05 -5.13
CA ILE A 7 -8.67 2.33 -4.44
C ILE A 7 -8.34 3.53 -5.32
N HIS A 8 -7.29 3.46 -6.16
CA HIS A 8 -6.88 4.59 -6.98
C HIS A 8 -7.85 4.91 -8.12
N CYS A 9 -8.59 3.92 -8.62
CA CYS A 9 -9.55 4.12 -9.70
C CYS A 9 -10.96 4.44 -9.14
N PRO A 10 -11.51 5.66 -9.35
CA PRO A 10 -12.82 6.06 -8.84
C PRO A 10 -14.02 5.32 -9.46
N ARG A 11 -13.77 4.42 -10.41
CA ARG A 11 -14.80 3.67 -11.15
C ARG A 11 -14.92 2.22 -10.70
N THR A 12 -13.97 1.73 -9.91
CA THR A 12 -14.01 0.35 -9.40
C THR A 12 -15.12 0.19 -8.35
N PRO A 13 -15.69 -1.02 -8.20
CA PRO A 13 -16.65 -1.32 -7.14
C PRO A 13 -16.07 -1.02 -5.75
N LEU A 14 -14.81 -1.39 -5.50
CA LEU A 14 -14.12 -1.15 -4.23
C LEU A 14 -14.12 0.33 -3.86
N ARG A 15 -13.71 1.19 -4.80
CA ARG A 15 -13.63 2.62 -4.51
C ARG A 15 -15.00 3.24 -4.32
N ARG A 16 -16.01 2.82 -5.09
CA ARG A 16 -17.40 3.28 -4.94
C ARG A 16 -18.02 2.85 -3.62
N PHE A 17 -17.74 1.62 -3.20
CA PHE A 17 -18.12 1.12 -1.88
C PHE A 17 -17.52 2.00 -0.78
N LEU A 18 -16.19 2.19 -0.78
CA LEU A 18 -15.52 2.99 0.24
C LEU A 18 -15.90 4.48 0.22
N ASP A 19 -16.14 5.07 -0.96
CA ASP A 19 -16.61 6.47 -1.09
C ASP A 19 -18.00 6.67 -0.44
N ARG A 20 -18.84 5.64 -0.44
CA ARG A 20 -20.14 5.64 0.23
C ARG A 20 -20.01 5.38 1.73
N GLU A 21 -19.26 4.35 2.11
CA GLU A 21 -19.11 3.94 3.50
C GLU A 21 -18.40 5.01 4.33
N LEU A 22 -17.34 5.62 3.78
CA LEU A 22 -16.49 6.57 4.49
C LEU A 22 -16.91 7.99 4.14
N SER A 23 -18.06 8.36 4.72
CA SER A 23 -18.76 9.56 4.34
C SER A 23 -17.85 10.78 4.49
N ALA A 24 -17.28 11.06 5.66
CA ALA A 24 -16.49 12.27 5.94
C ALA A 24 -15.26 12.43 5.01
N GLY A 25 -14.84 11.34 4.36
CA GLY A 25 -13.59 11.24 3.63
C GLY A 25 -12.39 11.42 4.55
N ALA A 26 -11.20 11.58 3.98
CA ALA A 26 -9.97 11.65 4.78
C ALA A 26 -9.74 13.02 5.47
N HIS A 27 -10.64 14.00 5.39
CA HIS A 27 -10.34 15.35 5.89
C HIS A 27 -10.16 15.44 7.42
N PRO A 28 -11.08 14.94 8.26
CA PRO A 28 -10.89 14.97 9.71
C PRO A 28 -9.67 14.15 10.12
N LEU A 29 -9.50 12.96 9.53
CA LEU A 29 -8.31 12.12 9.74
C LEU A 29 -7.00 12.85 9.36
N ARG A 30 -6.96 13.57 8.23
CA ARG A 30 -5.79 14.40 7.84
C ARG A 30 -5.47 15.47 8.86
N LYS A 31 -6.48 16.11 9.46
CA LYS A 31 -6.27 17.12 10.50
C LYS A 31 -5.67 16.47 11.75
N ASN A 32 -6.21 15.33 12.17
CA ASN A 32 -5.69 14.56 13.31
C ASN A 32 -4.27 14.04 13.04
N PHE A 33 -4.01 13.46 11.87
CA PHE A 33 -2.69 13.03 11.42
C PHE A 33 -1.65 14.14 11.47
N ARG A 34 -1.96 15.34 10.94
CA ARG A 34 -1.03 16.49 11.00
C ARG A 34 -0.73 16.93 12.44
N ALA A 35 -1.68 16.77 13.35
CA ALA A 35 -1.48 17.11 14.75
C ALA A 35 -0.57 16.10 15.47
N ARG A 36 -0.39 14.89 14.93
CA ARG A 36 0.50 13.84 15.46
C ARG A 36 1.94 13.95 14.95
N ASP A 37 2.19 14.68 13.85
CA ASP A 37 3.55 14.90 13.35
C ASP A 37 4.20 16.10 14.06
N HIS A 38 5.00 15.80 15.09
CA HIS A 38 5.80 16.77 15.83
C HIS A 38 7.25 16.85 15.34
N SER A 39 7.57 16.23 14.21
CA SER A 39 8.95 16.19 13.73
C SER A 39 9.47 17.60 13.41
N SER A 40 10.63 17.92 14.00
CA SER A 40 11.39 19.14 13.72
C SER A 40 12.27 19.00 12.48
N HIS A 41 12.64 17.76 12.13
CA HIS A 41 13.55 17.47 11.03
C HIS A 41 13.09 16.26 10.19
N ILE A 42 12.87 16.50 8.90
CA ILE A 42 12.54 15.49 7.89
C ILE A 42 13.83 15.13 7.14
N LEU A 43 14.15 13.83 7.07
CA LEU A 43 15.28 13.34 6.29
C LEU A 43 14.96 13.45 4.79
N MET A 44 15.69 14.32 4.12
CA MET A 44 15.57 14.55 2.68
C MET A 44 16.44 13.57 1.89
N PRO A 45 15.94 12.98 0.79
CA PRO A 45 16.75 12.11 -0.04
C PRO A 45 17.88 12.87 -0.70
N GLY A 46 19.07 12.25 -0.73
CA GLY A 46 20.20 12.74 -1.48
C GLY A 46 19.94 12.75 -2.99
N PRO A 47 20.68 13.54 -3.77
CA PRO A 47 20.47 13.66 -5.22
C PRO A 47 20.57 12.32 -5.95
N GLY A 48 21.44 11.42 -5.49
CA GLY A 48 21.61 10.09 -6.08
C GLY A 48 20.49 9.09 -5.79
N VAL A 49 19.49 9.44 -4.96
CA VAL A 49 18.25 8.66 -4.84
C VAL A 49 17.39 8.80 -6.10
N GLY A 50 17.32 9.99 -6.69
CA GLY A 50 16.66 10.25 -7.97
C GLY A 50 15.28 9.60 -8.11
N THR A 51 15.10 8.85 -9.20
CA THR A 51 13.87 8.11 -9.53
C THR A 51 13.72 6.81 -8.76
N GLU A 52 14.74 6.37 -8.02
CA GLU A 52 14.77 5.12 -7.26
C GLU A 52 14.20 5.28 -5.84
N ALA A 53 13.56 6.42 -5.53
CA ALA A 53 12.94 6.67 -4.22
C ALA A 53 11.93 5.58 -3.80
N GLY A 54 11.26 4.95 -4.77
CA GLY A 54 10.39 3.79 -4.52
C GLY A 54 11.16 2.58 -3.99
N ASN A 55 12.33 2.26 -4.55
CA ASN A 55 13.15 1.12 -4.15
C ASN A 55 13.81 1.35 -2.79
N VAL A 56 14.22 2.59 -2.50
CA VAL A 56 14.63 2.99 -1.15
C VAL A 56 13.49 2.79 -0.15
N GLY A 57 12.26 3.17 -0.52
CA GLY A 57 11.06 2.95 0.29
C GLY A 57 10.79 1.48 0.59
N THR A 58 10.88 0.62 -0.42
CA THR A 58 10.77 -0.84 -0.26
C THR A 58 11.88 -1.41 0.63
N ALA A 59 13.13 -0.96 0.45
CA ALA A 59 14.26 -1.45 1.23
C ALA A 59 14.13 -1.09 2.72
N ILE A 60 13.71 0.15 3.05
CA ILE A 60 13.50 0.55 4.44
C ILE A 60 12.28 -0.13 5.07
N ASP A 61 11.15 -0.28 4.35
CA ASP A 61 10.02 -1.10 4.82
C ASP A 61 10.53 -2.49 5.26
N TYR A 62 11.26 -3.14 4.35
CA TYR A 62 11.75 -4.48 4.60
C TYR A 62 12.72 -4.54 5.80
N ARG A 63 13.66 -3.57 5.91
CA ARG A 63 14.55 -3.47 7.07
C ARG A 63 13.81 -3.29 8.39
N LEU A 64 12.74 -2.50 8.40
CA LEU A 64 11.94 -2.24 9.60
C LEU A 64 11.14 -3.48 10.01
N ARG A 65 10.57 -4.23 9.05
CA ARG A 65 9.91 -5.53 9.34
C ARG A 65 10.89 -6.50 10.03
N LEU A 66 12.11 -6.61 9.52
CA LEU A 66 13.17 -7.45 10.09
C LEU A 66 13.60 -7.04 11.51
N ALA A 67 13.40 -5.78 11.89
CA ALA A 67 13.66 -5.33 13.26
C ALA A 67 12.65 -5.88 14.28
N PHE A 68 11.45 -6.26 13.82
CA PHE A 68 10.39 -6.81 14.67
C PHE A 68 10.43 -8.33 14.70
N THR A 69 10.69 -8.98 13.57
CA THR A 69 10.70 -10.44 13.44
C THR A 69 11.58 -10.90 12.28
N ALA A 70 12.41 -11.92 12.53
CA ALA A 70 13.22 -12.59 11.54
C ALA A 70 12.57 -13.90 11.05
N ALA A 71 11.27 -14.12 11.29
CA ALA A 71 10.55 -15.32 10.84
C ALA A 71 10.61 -15.52 9.31
N GLU A 72 10.68 -14.43 8.56
CA GLU A 72 10.86 -14.42 7.10
C GLU A 72 12.08 -13.57 6.70
N PRO A 73 13.32 -14.12 6.79
CA PRO A 73 14.55 -13.37 6.49
C PRO A 73 14.72 -12.94 5.02
N VAL A 74 13.90 -13.51 4.12
CA VAL A 74 13.89 -13.21 2.69
C VAL A 74 12.44 -13.06 2.26
N ASP A 75 12.04 -11.82 2.03
CA ASP A 75 10.70 -11.40 1.61
C ASP A 75 10.17 -12.22 0.42
N HIS A 76 8.94 -12.68 0.53
CA HIS A 76 8.33 -13.58 -0.45
C HIS A 76 8.17 -12.92 -1.83
N VAL A 77 7.95 -11.60 -1.90
CA VAL A 77 7.83 -10.85 -3.16
C VAL A 77 9.19 -10.79 -3.85
N ALA A 78 10.27 -10.58 -3.09
CA ALA A 78 11.62 -10.61 -3.63
C ALA A 78 11.98 -12.01 -4.17
N ARG A 79 11.66 -13.08 -3.41
CA ARG A 79 11.83 -14.47 -3.87
C ARG A 79 11.05 -14.76 -5.14
N ALA A 80 9.77 -14.37 -5.18
CA ALA A 80 8.93 -14.57 -6.36
C ALA A 80 9.49 -13.79 -7.58
N GLY A 81 10.01 -12.59 -7.34
CA GLY A 81 10.71 -11.78 -8.35
C GLY A 81 11.94 -12.46 -8.94
N ILE A 82 12.74 -13.17 -8.13
CA ILE A 82 13.87 -13.98 -8.60
C ILE A 82 13.37 -15.15 -9.44
N LEU A 83 12.35 -15.88 -8.95
CA LEU A 83 11.81 -17.07 -9.60
C LEU A 83 11.14 -16.79 -10.95
N LEU A 84 10.55 -15.61 -11.13
CA LEU A 84 9.93 -15.19 -12.39
C LEU A 84 10.95 -14.93 -13.52
N ILE A 85 12.25 -14.88 -13.22
CA ILE A 85 13.28 -14.79 -14.24
C ILE A 85 13.46 -16.18 -14.86
N SER A 86 12.91 -16.39 -16.06
CA SER A 86 13.06 -17.65 -16.79
C SER A 86 14.54 -17.91 -17.13
N PRO A 87 15.11 -19.05 -16.70
CA PRO A 87 16.50 -19.41 -17.00
C PRO A 87 16.76 -19.72 -18.48
N TYR A 88 15.71 -20.07 -19.23
CA TYR A 88 15.83 -20.59 -20.61
C TYR A 88 15.89 -19.51 -21.69
N ASP A 89 15.82 -18.24 -21.29
CA ASP A 89 15.56 -17.14 -22.23
C ASP A 89 16.82 -16.39 -22.69
N SER A 90 17.92 -16.45 -21.91
CA SER A 90 19.24 -15.87 -22.26
C SER A 90 20.27 -16.08 -21.14
N ASP A 91 21.57 -16.01 -21.47
CA ASP A 91 22.67 -16.01 -20.50
C ASP A 91 22.51 -14.92 -19.41
N ALA A 92 22.06 -13.72 -19.81
CA ALA A 92 21.78 -12.61 -18.89
C ALA A 92 20.68 -12.98 -17.87
N ARG A 93 19.59 -13.61 -18.31
CA ARG A 93 18.48 -14.02 -17.43
C ARG A 93 18.88 -15.16 -16.51
N GLN A 94 19.58 -16.16 -17.04
CA GLN A 94 20.14 -17.22 -16.20
C GLN A 94 21.06 -16.64 -15.11
N ARG A 95 21.92 -15.68 -15.48
CA ARG A 95 22.81 -15.03 -14.53
C ARG A 95 22.06 -14.20 -13.49
N MET A 96 21.08 -13.40 -13.90
CA MET A 96 20.24 -12.62 -12.98
C MET A 96 19.53 -13.52 -11.96
N ARG A 97 19.04 -14.69 -12.38
CA ARG A 97 18.41 -15.66 -11.49
C ARG A 97 19.43 -16.23 -10.49
N ASN A 98 20.58 -16.70 -10.96
CA ASN A 98 21.61 -17.29 -10.10
C ASN A 98 22.12 -16.30 -9.05
N VAL A 99 22.42 -15.06 -9.46
CA VAL A 99 22.85 -14.00 -8.53
C VAL A 99 21.72 -13.62 -7.56
N GLY A 100 20.46 -13.72 -7.98
CA GLY A 100 19.31 -13.54 -7.11
C GLY A 100 19.19 -14.62 -6.04
N ASP A 101 19.43 -15.88 -6.41
CA ASP A 101 19.48 -17.01 -5.49
C ASP A 101 20.65 -16.83 -4.49
N GLU A 102 21.83 -16.40 -4.95
CA GLU A 102 22.98 -16.05 -4.09
C GLU A 102 22.66 -14.90 -3.11
N LEU A 103 21.97 -13.85 -3.58
CA LEU A 103 21.52 -12.73 -2.75
C LEU A 103 20.56 -13.19 -1.65
N ALA A 104 19.60 -14.06 -1.98
CA ALA A 104 18.63 -14.56 -1.02
C ALA A 104 19.30 -15.36 0.11
N GLU A 105 20.26 -16.22 -0.21
CA GLU A 105 21.01 -16.96 0.81
C GLU A 105 21.90 -16.05 1.65
N ARG A 106 22.63 -15.12 1.02
CA ARG A 106 23.47 -14.14 1.74
C ARG A 106 22.66 -13.26 2.68
N LEU A 107 21.46 -12.82 2.25
CA LEU A 107 20.56 -12.02 3.08
C LEU A 107 20.06 -12.83 4.29
N LYS A 108 19.63 -14.07 4.07
CA LYS A 108 19.20 -14.98 5.15
C LYS A 108 20.29 -15.19 6.20
N GLU A 109 21.51 -15.51 5.77
CA GLU A 109 22.66 -15.67 6.67
C GLU A 109 22.95 -14.39 7.47
N THR A 110 22.87 -13.23 6.80
CA THR A 110 23.12 -11.94 7.43
C THR A 110 22.07 -11.61 8.48
N VAL A 111 20.78 -11.79 8.18
CA VAL A 111 19.69 -11.55 9.13
C VAL A 111 19.84 -12.44 10.37
N LEU A 112 20.15 -13.73 10.20
CA LEU A 112 20.35 -14.66 11.31
C LEU A 112 21.58 -14.30 12.16
N ARG A 113 22.69 -13.95 11.51
CA ARG A 113 23.93 -13.52 12.20
C ARG A 113 23.70 -12.25 13.01
N LEU A 114 22.99 -11.27 12.45
CA LEU A 114 22.75 -9.98 13.08
C LEU A 114 21.64 -10.01 14.14
N GLN A 115 20.81 -11.07 14.17
CA GLN A 115 19.71 -11.23 15.12
C GLN A 115 18.85 -9.95 15.19
N LEU A 116 18.34 -9.50 14.04
CA LEU A 116 17.71 -8.18 13.88
C LEU A 116 16.49 -7.97 14.79
N ASP A 117 15.81 -9.04 15.17
CA ASP A 117 14.65 -9.07 16.06
C ASP A 117 15.00 -9.31 17.55
N ASN A 118 16.28 -9.47 17.91
CA ASN A 118 16.68 -9.63 19.31
C ASN A 118 16.54 -8.31 20.08
N ARG A 119 15.60 -8.25 21.03
CA ARG A 119 15.28 -7.06 21.83
C ARG A 119 16.39 -6.61 22.78
N GLU A 120 17.33 -7.50 23.12
CA GLU A 120 18.51 -7.17 23.94
C GLU A 120 19.58 -6.41 23.15
N LEU A 121 19.47 -6.40 21.81
CA LEU A 121 20.32 -5.63 20.93
C LEU A 121 19.59 -4.34 20.50
N PRO A 122 20.34 -3.27 20.19
CA PRO A 122 19.79 -2.06 19.57
C PRO A 122 18.97 -2.38 18.31
N MET A 123 18.15 -1.45 17.82
CA MET A 123 17.40 -1.69 16.56
C MET A 123 18.34 -1.73 15.35
N ASP A 124 19.37 -0.89 15.38
CA ASP A 124 20.44 -0.75 14.41
C ASP A 124 21.66 -1.62 14.78
N ARG A 125 22.52 -1.86 13.80
CA ARG A 125 23.79 -2.57 13.93
C ARG A 125 24.95 -1.63 13.64
N ALA A 126 26.17 -2.16 13.70
CA ALA A 126 27.35 -1.41 13.29
C ALA A 126 27.14 -0.85 11.87
N LEU A 127 27.67 0.36 11.62
CA LEU A 127 27.45 1.08 10.37
C LEU A 127 27.76 0.20 9.13
N ASP A 128 28.89 -0.51 9.15
CA ASP A 128 29.30 -1.38 8.05
C ASP A 128 28.29 -2.53 7.81
N ASP A 129 27.72 -3.10 8.87
CA ASP A 129 26.67 -4.12 8.76
C ASP A 129 25.37 -3.54 8.18
N GLU A 130 24.98 -2.32 8.58
CA GLU A 130 23.77 -1.68 8.05
C GLU A 130 23.94 -1.19 6.61
N GLU A 131 25.13 -0.75 6.21
CA GLU A 131 25.42 -0.41 4.82
C GLU A 131 25.41 -1.65 3.91
N ASP A 132 26.01 -2.76 4.33
CA ASP A 132 25.96 -4.05 3.61
C ASP A 132 24.51 -4.53 3.49
N LEU A 133 23.76 -4.49 4.59
CA LEU A 133 22.35 -4.88 4.61
C LEU A 133 21.49 -3.97 3.73
N ALA A 134 21.67 -2.65 3.78
CA ALA A 134 20.94 -1.72 2.91
C ALA A 134 21.21 -2.00 1.41
N ARG A 135 22.43 -2.37 1.03
CA ARG A 135 22.75 -2.79 -0.35
C ARG A 135 21.99 -4.04 -0.75
N MET A 136 21.98 -5.06 0.11
CA MET A 136 21.22 -6.29 -0.13
C MET A 136 19.71 -6.02 -0.26
N LEU A 137 19.16 -5.15 0.60
CA LEU A 137 17.73 -4.84 0.59
C LEU A 137 17.31 -3.98 -0.60
N ILE A 138 18.15 -3.05 -1.06
CA ILE A 138 17.93 -2.32 -2.32
C ILE A 138 17.98 -3.29 -3.51
N ALA A 139 18.93 -4.22 -3.53
CA ALA A 139 19.00 -5.24 -4.57
C ALA A 139 17.75 -6.15 -4.56
N ALA A 140 17.29 -6.56 -3.38
CA ALA A 140 16.04 -7.31 -3.22
C ALA A 140 14.81 -6.51 -3.70
N ALA A 141 14.79 -5.19 -3.46
CA ALA A 141 13.73 -4.31 -3.96
C ALA A 141 13.65 -4.30 -5.50
N TRP A 142 14.77 -4.37 -6.22
CA TRP A 142 14.73 -4.52 -7.68
C TRP A 142 14.09 -5.84 -8.12
N TYR A 143 14.33 -6.95 -7.42
CA TYR A 143 13.61 -8.19 -7.70
C TYR A 143 12.11 -8.07 -7.40
N GLN A 144 11.71 -7.35 -6.35
CA GLN A 144 10.30 -7.04 -6.13
C GLN A 144 9.68 -6.23 -7.29
N VAL A 145 10.45 -5.33 -7.91
CA VAL A 145 10.01 -4.64 -9.14
C VAL A 145 9.74 -5.66 -10.25
N ASN A 146 10.57 -6.71 -10.41
CA ASN A 146 10.30 -7.77 -11.39
C ASN A 146 8.96 -8.47 -11.16
N TYR A 147 8.66 -8.79 -9.90
CA TYR A 147 7.38 -9.40 -9.54
C TYR A 147 6.20 -8.48 -9.85
N ARG A 148 6.31 -7.18 -9.52
CA ARG A 148 5.21 -6.22 -9.64
C ARG A 148 5.04 -5.64 -11.05
N THR A 149 6.13 -5.50 -11.80
CA THR A 149 6.16 -4.90 -13.14
C THR A 149 7.42 -5.29 -13.91
N SER A 150 7.29 -6.27 -14.80
CA SER A 150 8.39 -6.74 -15.66
C SER A 150 8.94 -5.62 -16.57
N ILE A 151 8.10 -4.67 -17.00
CA ILE A 151 8.53 -3.50 -17.78
C ILE A 151 9.42 -2.60 -16.94
N GLY A 152 9.03 -2.27 -15.71
CA GLY A 152 9.83 -1.43 -14.82
C GLY A 152 11.16 -2.09 -14.45
N PHE A 153 11.16 -3.41 -14.26
CA PHE A 153 12.36 -4.18 -13.94
C PHE A 153 13.43 -4.05 -15.02
N ALA A 154 13.04 -4.03 -16.29
CA ALA A 154 13.96 -3.86 -17.42
C ALA A 154 14.71 -2.52 -17.40
N PHE A 155 14.36 -1.56 -16.55
CA PHE A 155 15.08 -0.28 -16.41
C PHE A 155 15.84 -0.15 -15.09
N THR A 156 15.85 -1.20 -14.26
CA THR A 156 16.64 -1.20 -13.03
C THR A 156 18.14 -1.32 -13.33
N PRO A 157 19.02 -0.76 -12.48
CA PRO A 157 20.47 -0.95 -12.61
C PRO A 157 20.87 -2.42 -12.68
N LEU A 158 20.21 -3.28 -11.90
CA LEU A 158 20.39 -4.73 -11.93
C LEU A 158 20.19 -5.30 -13.34
N ALA A 159 19.03 -5.06 -13.94
CA ALA A 159 18.70 -5.64 -15.25
C ALA A 159 19.53 -5.04 -16.39
N ILE A 160 19.92 -3.77 -16.28
CA ILE A 160 20.80 -3.11 -17.25
C ILE A 160 22.19 -3.74 -17.19
N THR A 161 22.84 -3.74 -16.02
CA THR A 161 24.21 -4.27 -15.87
C THR A 161 24.29 -5.75 -16.23
N ALA A 162 23.32 -6.57 -15.84
CA ALA A 162 23.32 -7.99 -16.15
C ALA A 162 23.17 -8.29 -17.65
N ARG A 163 22.56 -7.39 -18.43
CA ARG A 163 22.45 -7.52 -19.90
C ARG A 163 23.67 -6.97 -20.64
N GLU A 164 24.32 -5.94 -20.09
CA GLU A 164 25.54 -5.36 -20.67
C GLU A 164 26.73 -6.33 -20.60
N ASP A 165 26.93 -7.00 -19.46
CA ASP A 165 27.97 -8.02 -19.30
C ASP A 165 27.49 -9.15 -18.38
N PRO A 166 26.79 -10.16 -18.94
CA PRO A 166 26.32 -11.31 -18.18
C PRO A 166 27.44 -12.08 -17.47
N SER A 167 28.64 -12.12 -18.05
CA SER A 167 29.74 -12.92 -17.54
C SER A 167 30.36 -12.30 -16.28
N ALA A 168 30.42 -10.97 -16.21
CA ALA A 168 30.94 -10.24 -15.06
C ALA A 168 29.88 -9.93 -13.97
N PHE A 169 28.60 -10.22 -14.21
CA PHE A 169 27.54 -9.93 -13.26
C PHE A 169 27.55 -10.92 -12.08
N THR A 170 28.22 -10.59 -10.99
CA THR A 170 28.31 -11.39 -9.74
C THR A 170 27.46 -10.79 -8.62
N LEU A 171 27.28 -11.51 -7.51
CA LEU A 171 26.68 -10.94 -6.30
C LEU A 171 27.45 -9.70 -5.81
N GLU A 172 28.79 -9.77 -5.78
CA GLU A 172 29.62 -8.61 -5.42
C GLU A 172 29.33 -7.42 -6.35
N ARG A 173 29.25 -7.66 -7.67
CA ARG A 173 28.92 -6.62 -8.63
C ARG A 173 27.54 -6.03 -8.39
N LEU A 174 26.53 -6.87 -8.10
CA LEU A 174 25.18 -6.44 -7.77
C LEU A 174 25.16 -5.53 -6.52
N LEU A 175 25.87 -5.89 -5.46
CA LEU A 175 25.90 -5.11 -4.21
C LEU A 175 26.65 -3.77 -4.34
N GLN A 176 27.48 -3.62 -5.38
CA GLN A 176 28.11 -2.35 -5.75
C GLN A 176 27.18 -1.42 -6.55
N LEU A 177 26.08 -1.91 -7.12
CA LEU A 177 25.18 -1.10 -7.96
C LEU A 177 24.38 -0.03 -7.19
N PRO A 178 23.84 -0.28 -5.98
CA PRO A 178 23.14 0.73 -5.21
C PRO A 178 24.00 1.98 -5.02
N HIS A 179 23.47 3.13 -5.46
CA HIS A 179 24.13 4.41 -5.28
C HIS A 179 24.31 4.71 -3.79
N ARG A 180 25.45 5.31 -3.41
CA ARG A 180 25.77 5.60 -1.99
C ARG A 180 24.67 6.40 -1.29
N ASP A 181 24.04 7.36 -1.97
CA ASP A 181 22.96 8.17 -1.42
C ASP A 181 21.70 7.33 -1.13
N MET A 182 21.44 6.25 -1.86
CA MET A 182 20.33 5.33 -1.56
C MET A 182 20.62 4.54 -0.29
N VAL A 183 21.84 4.02 -0.17
CA VAL A 183 22.32 3.28 1.02
C VAL A 183 22.24 4.19 2.25
N ALA A 184 22.83 5.38 2.17
CA ALA A 184 22.80 6.37 3.25
C ALA A 184 21.37 6.80 3.61
N ASP A 185 20.44 6.87 2.64
CA ASP A 185 19.05 7.22 2.91
C ASP A 185 18.30 6.09 3.64
N VAL A 186 18.51 4.82 3.28
CA VAL A 186 17.95 3.67 4.04
C VAL A 186 18.49 3.68 5.48
N VAL A 187 19.81 3.78 5.65
CA VAL A 187 20.46 3.79 6.97
C VAL A 187 20.00 4.99 7.81
N GLY A 188 19.92 6.19 7.23
CA GLY A 188 19.45 7.39 7.93
C GLY A 188 17.99 7.30 8.38
N GLN A 189 17.14 6.62 7.61
CA GLN A 189 15.76 6.35 8.02
C GLN A 189 15.67 5.31 9.15
N LEU A 190 16.54 4.30 9.14
CA LEU A 190 16.64 3.33 10.24
C LEU A 190 17.05 4.01 11.55
N TYR A 191 18.03 4.91 11.54
CA TYR A 191 18.43 5.65 12.75
C TYR A 191 17.29 6.47 13.35
N LYS A 192 16.46 7.11 12.51
CA LYS A 192 15.23 7.76 12.98
C LYS A 192 14.24 6.80 13.66
N ALA A 193 14.20 5.55 13.22
CA ALA A 193 13.37 4.53 13.84
C ALA A 193 13.94 4.02 15.17
N ALA A 194 15.27 3.84 15.23
CA ALA A 194 15.99 3.41 16.42
C ALA A 194 15.85 4.41 17.57
N ASP A 195 15.85 5.71 17.27
CA ASP A 195 15.69 6.80 18.25
C ASP A 195 14.23 7.23 18.46
N GLY A 196 13.27 6.49 17.93
CA GLY A 196 11.87 6.91 17.80
C GLY A 196 10.84 5.99 18.45
N PRO A 197 9.56 6.35 18.35
CA PRO A 197 8.44 5.57 18.93
C PRO A 197 8.31 4.16 18.34
N LEU A 198 8.93 3.90 17.18
CA LEU A 198 8.96 2.56 16.62
C LEU A 198 9.87 1.62 17.42
N ASN A 199 10.98 2.12 17.97
CA ASN A 199 11.84 1.33 18.86
C ASN A 199 11.17 1.06 20.20
N ASP A 200 10.39 2.01 20.74
CA ASP A 200 9.57 1.78 21.93
C ASP A 200 8.51 0.69 21.69
N LEU A 201 7.88 0.70 20.51
CA LEU A 201 6.96 -0.36 20.08
C LEU A 201 7.67 -1.72 19.95
N ARG A 202 8.87 -1.75 19.37
CA ARG A 202 9.70 -2.96 19.29
C ARG A 202 10.04 -3.49 20.68
N ALA A 203 10.52 -2.64 21.59
CA ALA A 203 10.97 -3.05 22.92
C ALA A 203 9.87 -3.69 23.78
N ARG A 204 8.60 -3.26 23.59
CA ARG A 204 7.45 -3.78 24.36
C ARG A 204 6.75 -5.00 23.74
N THR A 205 7.16 -5.43 22.55
CA THR A 205 6.53 -6.53 21.81
C THR A 205 7.51 -7.66 21.59
N ARG A 206 7.02 -8.90 21.48
CA ARG A 206 7.87 -10.06 21.19
C ARG A 206 7.85 -10.41 19.71
N PRO A 207 8.93 -11.00 19.15
CA PRO A 207 8.95 -11.42 17.75
C PRO A 207 7.78 -12.32 17.35
N GLU A 208 7.32 -13.20 18.25
CA GLU A 208 6.17 -14.08 18.02
C GLU A 208 4.82 -13.36 17.90
N ASP A 209 4.72 -12.14 18.42
CA ASP A 209 3.52 -11.30 18.32
C ASP A 209 3.51 -10.47 17.02
N CYS A 210 4.58 -10.57 16.22
CA CYS A 210 4.80 -9.78 15.02
C CYS A 210 4.62 -10.65 13.77
N THR A 211 3.70 -10.28 12.89
CA THR A 211 3.56 -10.88 11.55
C THR A 211 4.03 -9.88 10.50
N PRO A 212 5.15 -10.13 9.80
CA PRO A 212 5.58 -9.28 8.70
C PRO A 212 4.72 -9.58 7.48
N ALA A 213 4.40 -8.55 6.68
CA ALA A 213 3.61 -8.70 5.45
C ALA A 213 2.35 -9.58 5.64
N PRO A 214 1.46 -9.27 6.61
CA PRO A 214 0.34 -10.12 6.97
C PRO A 214 -0.53 -10.43 5.75
N THR A 215 -0.87 -11.71 5.61
CA THR A 215 -1.71 -12.24 4.54
C THR A 215 -3.17 -12.31 4.99
N PHE A 216 -4.09 -12.06 4.07
CA PHE A 216 -5.52 -12.07 4.34
C PHE A 216 -6.20 -13.27 3.67
N PRO A 217 -7.29 -13.82 4.26
CA PRO A 217 -7.97 -15.03 3.78
C PRO A 217 -8.83 -14.75 2.53
N THR A 218 -8.27 -14.17 1.48
CA THR A 218 -8.95 -13.98 0.21
C THR A 218 -7.98 -13.97 -0.97
N ASP A 219 -8.35 -14.66 -2.04
CA ASP A 219 -7.66 -14.63 -3.34
C ASP A 219 -8.23 -13.56 -4.28
N ARG A 220 -9.30 -12.87 -3.86
CA ARG A 220 -10.04 -11.91 -4.69
C ARG A 220 -9.31 -10.60 -4.87
N ILE A 221 -8.47 -10.23 -3.91
CA ILE A 221 -7.74 -8.98 -3.95
C ILE A 221 -6.40 -9.11 -3.22
N ALA A 222 -5.32 -8.75 -3.90
CA ALA A 222 -3.99 -8.72 -3.28
C ALA A 222 -3.86 -7.48 -2.38
N ALA A 223 -3.32 -7.67 -1.18
CA ALA A 223 -3.13 -6.62 -0.19
C ALA A 223 -1.87 -6.90 0.62
N ASP A 224 -0.99 -5.91 0.68
CA ASP A 224 0.31 -6.00 1.31
C ASP A 224 0.35 -4.94 2.42
N ALA A 225 -0.23 -5.24 3.58
CA ALA A 225 0.08 -4.45 4.77
C ALA A 225 1.51 -4.77 5.20
N ASP A 226 2.21 -3.86 5.86
CA ASP A 226 3.63 -4.07 6.13
C ASP A 226 3.83 -4.90 7.40
N LEU A 227 3.07 -4.62 8.46
CA LEU A 227 3.34 -5.24 9.75
C LEU A 227 2.09 -5.29 10.64
N ALA A 228 1.77 -6.46 11.19
CA ALA A 228 0.80 -6.62 12.26
C ALA A 228 1.54 -6.98 13.56
N ILE A 229 1.31 -6.23 14.64
CA ILE A 229 1.96 -6.41 15.94
C ILE A 229 0.95 -6.15 17.05
N ASP A 230 0.62 -7.15 17.87
CA ASP A 230 -0.17 -6.96 19.11
C ASP A 230 -1.43 -6.09 18.91
N GLY A 231 -2.27 -6.45 17.94
CA GLY A 231 -3.49 -5.70 17.59
C GLY A 231 -3.29 -4.41 16.78
N LEU A 232 -2.05 -3.94 16.58
CA LEU A 232 -1.71 -2.82 15.70
C LEU A 232 -1.38 -3.30 14.28
N LEU A 233 -2.13 -2.79 13.30
CA LEU A 233 -1.82 -2.92 11.88
C LEU A 233 -1.12 -1.66 11.36
N LEU A 234 0.11 -1.82 10.87
CA LEU A 234 1.02 -0.75 10.53
C LEU A 234 1.44 -0.81 9.06
N ASP A 235 1.52 0.36 8.43
CA ASP A 235 2.00 0.57 7.06
C ASP A 235 3.10 1.65 7.07
N PHE A 236 4.26 1.30 6.51
CA PHE A 236 5.47 2.10 6.48
C PHE A 236 5.47 3.04 5.27
N LYS A 237 5.92 4.28 5.48
CA LYS A 237 5.97 5.31 4.43
C LYS A 237 7.28 6.09 4.44
N SER A 238 8.10 5.83 3.42
CA SER A 238 9.33 6.57 3.10
C SER A 238 9.05 7.85 2.28
N THR A 239 8.15 8.71 2.77
CA THR A 239 7.73 9.93 2.05
C THR A 239 8.33 11.20 2.62
N ARG A 240 8.81 12.11 1.76
CA ARG A 240 9.23 13.46 2.17
C ARG A 240 8.05 14.38 2.52
N TYR A 241 6.83 13.96 2.23
CA TYR A 241 5.61 14.73 2.46
C TYR A 241 4.92 14.28 3.76
N THR A 242 5.64 14.37 4.89
CA THR A 242 5.25 13.75 6.16
C THR A 242 3.97 14.33 6.78
N ARG A 243 3.58 15.55 6.38
CA ARG A 243 2.34 16.22 6.83
C ARG A 243 1.15 16.01 5.90
N THR A 244 1.29 15.17 4.88
CA THR A 244 0.24 14.87 3.90
C THR A 244 -0.20 13.42 4.01
N LEU A 245 -1.43 13.22 4.49
CA LEU A 245 -2.11 11.92 4.38
C LEU A 245 -3.01 11.93 3.14
N ARG A 246 -2.70 11.10 2.16
CA ARG A 246 -3.51 10.91 0.96
C ARG A 246 -4.78 10.14 1.30
N GLN A 247 -5.80 10.34 0.48
CA GLN A 247 -7.07 9.63 0.66
C GLN A 247 -6.89 8.12 0.44
N ALA A 248 -6.07 7.77 -0.57
CA ALA A 248 -5.74 6.39 -0.88
C ALA A 248 -5.05 5.67 0.29
N GLU A 249 -4.16 6.32 1.02
CA GLU A 249 -3.48 5.75 2.19
C GLU A 249 -4.47 5.45 3.33
N ALA A 250 -5.42 6.36 3.58
CA ALA A 250 -6.48 6.10 4.55
C ALA A 250 -7.39 4.92 4.11
N TRP A 251 -7.78 4.89 2.83
CA TRP A 251 -8.57 3.76 2.35
C TRP A 251 -7.81 2.44 2.33
N GLN A 252 -6.50 2.49 2.13
CA GLN A 252 -5.66 1.31 2.13
C GLN A 252 -5.63 0.68 3.53
N LEU A 253 -5.39 1.47 4.58
CA LEU A 253 -5.51 1.00 5.97
C LEU A 253 -6.90 0.47 6.30
N THR A 254 -7.95 1.14 5.82
CA THR A 254 -9.33 0.63 5.98
C THR A 254 -9.50 -0.72 5.28
N GLY A 255 -8.99 -0.86 4.06
CA GLY A 255 -9.04 -2.12 3.32
C GLY A 255 -8.34 -3.25 4.07
N TYR A 256 -7.14 -3.00 4.61
CA TYR A 256 -6.42 -4.00 5.40
C TYR A 256 -7.20 -4.42 6.66
N LEU A 257 -7.76 -3.47 7.40
CA LEU A 257 -8.64 -3.75 8.54
C LEU A 257 -9.82 -4.66 8.16
N LEU A 258 -10.45 -4.40 7.02
CA LEU A 258 -11.62 -5.12 6.54
C LEU A 258 -11.29 -6.49 5.93
N LEU A 259 -10.05 -6.69 5.50
CA LEU A 259 -9.57 -7.97 4.97
C LEU A 259 -9.22 -8.98 6.07
N ASP A 260 -9.04 -8.56 7.32
CA ASP A 260 -8.88 -9.46 8.47
C ASP A 260 -10.22 -10.08 8.91
N THR A 261 -10.90 -10.79 8.00
CA THR A 261 -12.28 -11.29 8.19
C THR A 261 -12.40 -12.31 9.31
N ASP A 262 -11.36 -13.12 9.51
CA ASP A 262 -11.31 -14.15 10.54
C ASP A 262 -10.80 -13.61 11.89
N ASP A 263 -10.57 -12.29 11.98
CA ASP A 263 -9.99 -11.62 13.14
C ASP A 263 -8.66 -12.25 13.59
N ARG A 264 -7.87 -12.71 12.62
CA ARG A 264 -6.61 -13.43 12.85
C ARG A 264 -5.60 -12.54 13.56
N TYR A 265 -5.54 -11.27 13.15
CA TYR A 265 -4.59 -10.30 13.70
C TYR A 265 -5.18 -9.48 14.85
N ARG A 266 -6.47 -9.67 15.17
CA ARG A 266 -7.21 -8.97 16.23
C ARG A 266 -7.00 -7.46 16.16
N VAL A 267 -7.09 -6.91 14.95
CA VAL A 267 -6.76 -5.50 14.70
C VAL A 267 -7.70 -4.58 15.46
N ASP A 268 -7.20 -3.96 16.52
CA ASP A 268 -7.90 -2.94 17.31
C ASP A 268 -7.34 -1.53 17.09
N THR A 269 -6.16 -1.44 16.46
CA THR A 269 -5.45 -0.20 16.19
C THR A 269 -4.89 -0.24 14.77
N VAL A 270 -4.98 0.86 14.05
CA VAL A 270 -4.33 1.03 12.74
C VAL A 270 -3.37 2.21 12.78
N GLY A 271 -2.31 2.16 11.98
CA GLY A 271 -1.34 3.25 11.95
C GLY A 271 -0.48 3.32 10.71
N LEU A 272 0.21 4.46 10.61
CA LEU A 272 1.29 4.69 9.66
C LEU A 272 2.56 5.02 10.42
N TYR A 273 3.69 4.50 9.94
CA TYR A 273 5.00 4.96 10.40
C TYR A 273 5.77 5.64 9.26
N LEU A 274 6.12 6.90 9.48
CA LEU A 274 6.79 7.77 8.52
C LEU A 274 8.30 7.75 8.79
N SER A 275 9.01 6.85 8.12
CA SER A 275 10.44 6.58 8.37
C SER A 275 11.35 7.78 8.16
N ARG A 276 10.97 8.75 7.31
CA ARG A 276 11.73 10.00 7.11
C ARG A 276 11.57 11.05 8.20
N SER A 277 10.48 11.02 8.98
CA SER A 277 10.29 11.91 10.13
C SER A 277 10.46 11.21 11.47
N GLY A 278 10.40 9.88 11.51
CA GLY A 278 10.36 9.11 12.75
C GLY A 278 8.98 9.13 13.41
N THR A 279 7.92 9.48 12.66
CA THR A 279 6.58 9.70 13.21
C THR A 279 5.75 8.42 13.15
N LEU A 280 5.32 7.90 14.30
CA LEU A 280 4.26 6.88 14.40
C LEU A 280 2.91 7.58 14.62
N ALA A 281 2.01 7.49 13.65
CA ALA A 281 0.64 7.98 13.77
C ALA A 281 -0.32 6.79 13.79
N SER A 282 -0.92 6.54 14.95
CA SER A 282 -1.87 5.44 15.14
C SER A 282 -3.19 5.90 15.75
N TRP A 283 -4.23 5.10 15.54
CA TRP A 283 -5.58 5.33 16.03
C TRP A 283 -6.22 3.99 16.42
N PRO A 284 -6.89 3.92 17.58
CA PRO A 284 -7.87 2.87 17.81
C PRO A 284 -8.86 2.82 16.65
N VAL A 285 -9.28 1.63 16.24
CA VAL A 285 -10.14 1.41 15.07
C VAL A 285 -11.43 2.20 15.18
N GLU A 286 -12.00 2.31 16.38
CA GLU A 286 -13.18 3.11 16.67
C GLU A 286 -12.97 4.60 16.33
N GLU A 287 -11.90 5.21 16.85
CA GLU A 287 -11.52 6.61 16.55
C GLU A 287 -11.23 6.79 15.04
N TYR A 288 -10.52 5.82 14.45
CA TYR A 288 -10.14 5.85 13.05
C TYR A 288 -11.36 5.87 12.11
N LEU A 289 -12.29 4.94 12.34
CA LEU A 289 -13.55 4.90 11.61
C LEU A 289 -14.35 6.17 11.88
N GLU A 290 -14.37 6.67 13.13
CA GLU A 290 -15.01 7.93 13.51
C GLU A 290 -14.55 9.09 12.64
N LEU A 291 -13.24 9.29 12.56
CA LEU A 291 -12.59 10.35 11.77
C LEU A 291 -12.87 10.24 10.27
N LEU A 292 -13.08 9.03 9.76
CA LEU A 292 -13.48 8.79 8.36
C LEU A 292 -14.98 8.95 8.12
N GLY A 293 -15.77 9.10 9.18
CA GLY A 293 -17.23 9.14 9.10
C GLY A 293 -17.80 7.84 8.55
N ALA A 294 -17.22 6.70 8.93
CA ALA A 294 -17.73 5.40 8.53
C ALA A 294 -19.22 5.24 8.92
N CYS A 295 -20.04 4.83 7.97
CA CYS A 295 -21.45 4.54 8.20
C CYS A 295 -21.61 3.33 9.13
N ARG A 296 -20.82 2.27 8.90
CA ARG A 296 -20.72 1.11 9.79
C ARG A 296 -19.62 1.35 10.83
N ARG A 297 -20.02 1.44 12.10
CA ARG A 297 -19.10 1.55 13.26
C ARG A 297 -18.68 0.20 13.80
N ASP A 298 -19.60 -0.77 13.73
CA ASP A 298 -19.29 -2.16 14.04
C ASP A 298 -18.39 -2.73 12.94
N VAL A 299 -17.16 -3.08 13.32
CA VAL A 299 -16.14 -3.66 12.44
C VAL A 299 -16.61 -4.99 11.86
N LEU A 300 -17.33 -5.81 12.62
CA LEU A 300 -17.79 -7.12 12.15
C LEU A 300 -18.84 -6.96 11.03
N ALA A 301 -19.81 -6.07 11.23
CA ALA A 301 -20.78 -5.71 10.20
C ALA A 301 -20.09 -5.10 8.97
N PHE A 302 -19.01 -4.34 9.16
CA PHE A 302 -18.26 -3.74 8.05
C PHE A 302 -17.47 -4.80 7.27
N ARG A 303 -16.75 -5.70 7.96
CA ARG A 303 -16.05 -6.85 7.36
C ARG A 303 -17.02 -7.74 6.58
N THR A 304 -18.21 -7.99 7.12
CA THR A 304 -19.25 -8.79 6.45
C THR A 304 -19.68 -8.15 5.13
N ALA A 305 -20.02 -6.86 5.14
CA ALA A 305 -20.41 -6.13 3.92
C ALA A 305 -19.27 -6.03 2.90
N PHE A 306 -18.02 -5.91 3.37
CA PHE A 306 -16.84 -5.90 2.51
C PHE A 306 -16.58 -7.27 1.86
N THR A 307 -16.73 -8.35 2.62
CA THR A 307 -16.61 -9.72 2.13
C THR A 307 -17.65 -9.98 1.03
N GLU A 308 -18.91 -9.62 1.28
CA GLU A 308 -19.99 -9.76 0.29
C GLU A 308 -19.73 -8.94 -1.00
N LEU A 309 -19.04 -7.79 -0.90
CA LEU A 309 -18.58 -7.04 -2.08
C LEU A 309 -17.56 -7.85 -2.89
N LEU A 310 -16.54 -8.39 -2.22
CA LEU A 310 -15.46 -9.15 -2.87
C LEU A 310 -15.96 -10.46 -3.46
N GLU A 311 -16.94 -11.11 -2.83
CA GLU A 311 -17.58 -12.32 -3.36
C GLU A 311 -18.53 -12.01 -4.52
N GLY A 312 -19.16 -10.83 -4.50
CA GLY A 312 -20.17 -10.45 -5.49
C GLY A 312 -19.62 -9.85 -6.79
N CYS A 313 -18.36 -9.41 -6.83
CA CYS A 313 -17.76 -8.83 -8.03
C CYS A 313 -16.22 -8.77 -7.98
N THR A 314 -15.60 -8.52 -9.14
CA THR A 314 -14.17 -8.16 -9.23
C THR A 314 -13.98 -6.71 -8.77
N ALA A 315 -13.78 -6.52 -7.47
CA ALA A 315 -13.92 -5.21 -6.84
C ALA A 315 -12.84 -4.18 -7.20
N ASP A 316 -11.68 -4.61 -7.70
CA ASP A 316 -10.54 -3.77 -8.04
C ASP A 316 -10.44 -3.41 -9.54
N VAL A 317 -11.41 -3.85 -10.34
CA VAL A 317 -11.52 -3.61 -11.79
C VAL A 317 -12.66 -2.65 -12.09
N GLU A 318 -12.51 -1.84 -13.13
CA GLU A 318 -13.67 -1.12 -13.67
C GLU A 318 -14.57 -2.08 -14.45
N PRO A 319 -15.89 -2.09 -14.19
CA PRO A 319 -16.83 -2.89 -14.98
C PRO A 319 -16.68 -2.60 -16.47
N TYR A 320 -16.54 -3.66 -17.27
CA TYR A 320 -16.21 -3.54 -18.69
C TYR A 320 -17.44 -3.18 -19.54
N ASP A 321 -18.59 -3.74 -19.20
CA ASP A 321 -19.85 -3.57 -19.93
C ASP A 321 -21.02 -3.12 -19.03
N GLN A 322 -22.16 -2.84 -19.66
CA GLN A 322 -23.34 -2.32 -18.98
C GLN A 322 -24.01 -3.37 -18.07
N GLU A 323 -23.92 -4.66 -18.41
CA GLU A 323 -24.52 -5.73 -17.59
C GLU A 323 -23.74 -5.86 -16.28
N GLU A 324 -22.41 -5.86 -16.35
CA GLU A 324 -21.52 -5.87 -15.20
C GLU A 324 -21.73 -4.62 -14.33
N GLU A 325 -21.81 -3.44 -14.93
CA GLU A 325 -22.09 -2.19 -14.21
C GLU A 325 -23.46 -2.24 -13.50
N ASP A 326 -24.50 -2.78 -14.14
CA ASP A 326 -25.82 -2.94 -13.53
C ASP A 326 -25.81 -3.96 -12.39
N ARG A 327 -25.04 -5.04 -12.52
CA ARG A 327 -24.84 -6.05 -11.47
C ARG A 327 -24.12 -5.44 -10.27
N VAL A 328 -23.00 -4.75 -10.49
CA VAL A 328 -22.24 -4.02 -9.46
C VAL A 328 -23.12 -2.98 -8.79
N ARG A 329 -23.94 -2.24 -9.56
CA ARG A 329 -24.87 -1.25 -9.01
C ARG A 329 -25.89 -1.89 -8.07
N LYS A 330 -26.53 -3.00 -8.47
CA LYS A 330 -27.49 -3.74 -7.63
C LYS A 330 -26.81 -4.27 -6.36
N LEU A 331 -25.61 -4.82 -6.49
CA LEU A 331 -24.81 -5.28 -5.36
C LEU A 331 -24.52 -4.12 -4.39
N LEU A 332 -24.01 -3.00 -4.89
CA LEU A 332 -23.76 -1.82 -4.08
C LEU A 332 -25.05 -1.35 -3.41
N GLN A 333 -26.17 -1.24 -4.11
CA GLN A 333 -27.47 -0.86 -3.53
C GLN A 333 -27.89 -1.79 -2.39
N ARG A 334 -27.74 -3.11 -2.55
CA ARG A 334 -28.01 -4.10 -1.49
C ARG A 334 -27.11 -3.90 -0.28
N LEU A 335 -25.82 -3.63 -0.52
CA LEU A 335 -24.82 -3.36 0.51
C LEU A 335 -24.93 -1.97 1.14
N ALA A 336 -25.91 -1.14 0.74
CA ALA A 336 -26.01 0.23 1.26
C ALA A 336 -26.31 0.24 2.76
N PRO A 337 -25.61 1.09 3.55
CA PRO A 337 -25.95 1.27 4.94
C PRO A 337 -27.33 1.95 5.01
N VAL A 338 -28.21 1.42 5.87
CA VAL A 338 -29.56 1.94 6.06
C VAL A 338 -29.52 2.97 7.18
N ALA A 339 -29.96 4.20 6.89
CA ALA A 339 -30.10 5.22 7.91
C ALA A 339 -31.43 5.03 8.65
N ASP A 340 -31.37 4.86 9.96
CA ASP A 340 -32.57 4.83 10.81
C ASP A 340 -33.30 6.17 10.79
N GLN A 341 -34.57 6.16 11.22
CA GLN A 341 -35.32 7.40 11.38
C GLN A 341 -34.57 8.36 12.32
N GLY A 342 -34.45 9.62 11.91
CA GLY A 342 -33.69 10.63 12.66
C GLY A 342 -32.18 10.56 12.49
N HIS A 343 -31.65 9.66 11.66
CA HIS A 343 -30.23 9.59 11.31
C HIS A 343 -29.95 10.23 9.95
N CYS A 344 -28.69 10.61 9.75
CA CYS A 344 -28.23 11.27 8.55
C CYS A 344 -28.21 10.30 7.37
N LEU A 345 -28.80 10.69 6.24
CA LEU A 345 -28.82 9.87 5.01
C LEU A 345 -27.44 9.63 4.38
N VAL A 346 -26.38 10.29 4.88
CA VAL A 346 -25.02 10.25 4.29
C VAL A 346 -24.04 9.50 5.17
N CYS A 347 -24.04 9.77 6.48
CA CYS A 347 -23.10 9.16 7.42
C CYS A 347 -23.77 8.22 8.42
N THR A 348 -25.10 8.05 8.33
CA THR A 348 -25.93 7.25 9.23
C THR A 348 -25.82 7.61 10.71
N GLN A 349 -25.26 8.79 11.05
CA GLN A 349 -25.17 9.27 12.44
C GLN A 349 -26.46 9.97 12.88
N PRO A 350 -26.79 9.96 14.18
CA PRO A 350 -27.94 10.69 14.70
C PRO A 350 -27.91 12.15 14.27
N CYS A 351 -29.01 12.65 13.70
CA CYS A 351 -29.13 14.05 13.39
C CYS A 351 -29.41 14.85 14.68
N PRO A 352 -28.87 16.08 14.82
CA PRO A 352 -29.19 16.94 15.94
C PRO A 352 -30.71 17.16 16.04
N THR A 353 -31.27 16.98 17.25
CA THR A 353 -32.68 17.22 17.52
C THR A 353 -33.06 18.65 17.16
N SER A 354 -34.04 18.79 16.28
CA SER A 354 -34.57 20.08 15.85
C SER A 354 -36.06 20.11 16.17
N GLY A 355 -36.49 21.06 17.02
CA GLY A 355 -37.87 21.15 17.51
C GLY A 355 -38.92 21.55 16.47
N ARG A 356 -38.59 21.57 15.16
CA ARG A 356 -39.53 21.99 14.11
C ARG A 356 -39.69 20.98 12.97
N ARG A 357 -38.63 20.26 12.57
CA ARG A 357 -38.67 19.13 11.59
C ARG A 357 -37.47 18.19 11.77
N PRO A 358 -37.60 16.89 11.47
CA PRO A 358 -36.45 15.99 11.40
C PRO A 358 -35.44 16.51 10.36
N ARG A 359 -34.16 16.54 10.72
CA ARG A 359 -33.10 16.88 9.76
C ARG A 359 -32.69 15.61 9.00
N GLU A 360 -32.56 15.71 7.69
CA GLU A 360 -32.02 14.64 6.84
C GLU A 360 -30.48 14.51 6.94
N PHE A 361 -29.80 15.58 7.37
CA PHE A 361 -28.34 15.66 7.41
C PHE A 361 -27.85 16.21 8.75
N CYS A 362 -26.82 15.58 9.32
CA CYS A 362 -26.26 16.00 10.60
C CYS A 362 -25.40 17.27 10.49
N SER A 363 -24.88 17.59 9.30
CA SER A 363 -24.02 18.75 9.06
C SER A 363 -24.18 19.34 7.65
N SER A 364 -23.65 20.56 7.45
CA SER A 364 -23.54 21.17 6.11
C SER A 364 -22.64 20.37 5.18
N TRP A 365 -21.59 19.76 5.72
CA TRP A 365 -20.70 18.88 4.99
C TRP A 365 -21.46 17.65 4.45
N CYS A 366 -22.28 16.99 5.28
CA CYS A 366 -23.13 15.87 4.85
C CYS A 366 -24.10 16.29 3.75
N ARG A 367 -24.72 17.47 3.88
CA ARG A 367 -25.62 18.01 2.84
C ARG A 367 -24.91 18.20 1.50
N GLY A 368 -23.70 18.75 1.49
CA GLY A 368 -22.89 18.90 0.27
C GLY A 368 -22.47 17.55 -0.32
N ARG A 369 -22.04 16.62 0.53
CA ARG A 369 -21.66 15.25 0.14
C ARG A 369 -22.85 14.48 -0.45
N ALA A 370 -24.06 14.69 0.06
CA ALA A 370 -25.26 14.03 -0.46
C ALA A 370 -25.44 14.26 -1.97
N GLN A 371 -25.19 15.48 -2.44
CA GLN A 371 -25.25 15.79 -3.87
C GLN A 371 -24.19 15.03 -4.66
N PHE A 372 -22.96 14.97 -4.16
CA PHE A 372 -21.89 14.20 -4.79
C PHE A 372 -22.23 12.71 -4.88
N LEU A 373 -22.73 12.11 -3.80
CA LEU A 373 -23.11 10.70 -3.76
C LEU A 373 -24.31 10.42 -4.67
N ARG A 374 -25.32 11.30 -4.71
CA ARG A 374 -26.44 11.20 -5.67
C ARG A 374 -25.94 11.25 -7.11
N ASN A 375 -25.09 12.21 -7.46
CA ASN A 375 -24.51 12.32 -8.81
C ASN A 375 -23.72 11.05 -9.23
N ARG A 376 -23.23 10.29 -8.26
CA ARG A 376 -22.53 9.01 -8.45
C ARG A 376 -23.45 7.78 -8.37
N GLY A 377 -24.77 7.97 -8.25
CA GLY A 377 -25.74 6.89 -8.07
C GLY A 377 -25.58 6.11 -6.76
N LEU A 378 -24.90 6.68 -5.76
CA LEU A 378 -24.61 6.04 -4.46
C LEU A 378 -25.63 6.39 -3.38
N LEU A 379 -26.58 7.29 -3.67
CA LEU A 379 -27.73 7.62 -2.82
C LEU A 379 -29.03 7.62 -3.65
N PRO A 380 -30.19 7.41 -3.01
CA PRO A 380 -31.50 7.49 -3.67
C PRO A 380 -31.71 8.84 -4.39
N GLY A 381 -32.40 8.79 -5.53
CA GLY A 381 -32.72 9.97 -6.35
C GLY A 381 -31.56 10.50 -7.20
N GLY A 382 -30.42 9.79 -7.25
CA GLY A 382 -29.34 10.07 -8.19
C GLY A 382 -29.66 9.66 -9.63
N PRO A 383 -29.02 10.26 -10.65
CA PRO A 383 -29.13 9.76 -12.02
C PRO A 383 -28.67 8.31 -12.09
N ASN A 384 -29.35 7.52 -12.94
CA ASN A 384 -28.71 6.32 -13.49
C ASN A 384 -27.46 6.81 -14.23
N MET A 385 -26.26 6.50 -13.73
CA MET A 385 -25.04 6.84 -14.45
C MET A 385 -25.11 6.15 -15.82
N LEU A 386 -25.46 6.93 -16.84
CA LEU A 386 -25.23 6.61 -18.24
C LEU A 386 -23.81 7.06 -18.53
N LEU A 387 -22.92 6.11 -18.81
CA LEU A 387 -21.55 6.44 -19.16
C LEU A 387 -21.49 7.30 -20.44
N PRO A 388 -20.45 8.14 -20.61
CA PRO A 388 -19.91 8.39 -21.94
C PRO A 388 -19.39 7.06 -22.51
N ARG A 389 -19.66 6.81 -23.79
CA ARG A 389 -19.36 5.57 -24.54
C ARG A 389 -18.11 4.80 -24.09
N PRO A 390 -18.12 3.45 -24.19
CA PRO A 390 -16.96 2.63 -23.85
C PRO A 390 -15.70 3.19 -24.50
N ARG A 391 -14.58 3.13 -23.75
CA ARG A 391 -13.24 3.27 -24.33
C ARG A 391 -13.24 2.41 -25.59
N LYS A 392 -12.99 3.01 -26.76
CA LYS A 392 -12.84 2.26 -28.02
C LYS A 392 -12.04 1.01 -27.69
N GLN A 393 -12.59 -0.17 -27.99
CA GLN A 393 -11.81 -1.40 -28.04
C GLN A 393 -10.48 -1.04 -28.70
N LEU A 394 -9.36 -1.42 -28.07
CA LEU A 394 -8.14 -1.56 -28.85
C LEU A 394 -8.54 -2.51 -29.98
N LEU A 395 -8.61 -1.99 -31.20
CA LEU A 395 -8.72 -2.83 -32.37
C LEU A 395 -7.50 -3.75 -32.29
N ASP A 396 -7.72 -5.06 -32.29
CA ASP A 396 -6.65 -6.01 -32.55
C ASP A 396 -6.00 -5.57 -33.86
N VAL A 397 -4.78 -5.08 -33.73
CA VAL A 397 -3.97 -4.70 -34.87
C VAL A 397 -3.53 -6.03 -35.50
N PRO A 398 -3.82 -6.28 -36.78
CA PRO A 398 -3.35 -7.49 -37.47
C PRO A 398 -1.83 -7.66 -37.29
N GLU A 399 -1.35 -8.90 -37.18
CA GLU A 399 0.08 -9.22 -36.95
C GLU A 399 1.03 -8.60 -38.00
N ASP A 400 0.48 -8.11 -39.11
CA ASP A 400 1.14 -7.52 -40.27
C ASP A 400 1.01 -5.99 -40.36
N ALA A 401 0.46 -5.29 -39.37
CA ALA A 401 0.36 -3.84 -39.43
C ALA A 401 1.70 -3.13 -39.15
N GLU A 402 2.28 -2.50 -40.17
CA GLU A 402 3.40 -1.57 -40.01
C GLU A 402 2.95 -0.31 -39.25
N ILE A 403 3.49 -0.11 -38.05
CA ILE A 403 3.35 1.14 -37.29
C ILE A 403 4.29 2.17 -37.92
N VAL A 404 3.76 3.02 -38.81
CA VAL A 404 4.49 4.17 -39.35
C VAL A 404 4.44 5.31 -38.32
N SER A 405 5.55 5.52 -37.60
CA SER A 405 5.71 6.65 -36.67
C SER A 405 5.90 7.96 -37.45
N LEU A 406 4.84 8.76 -37.56
CA LEU A 406 4.94 10.14 -38.05
C LEU A 406 5.20 11.09 -36.88
N THR A 407 6.48 11.24 -36.51
CA THR A 407 6.94 12.32 -35.62
C THR A 407 7.84 13.27 -36.41
N PRO A 408 7.48 14.55 -36.58
CA PRO A 408 8.36 15.51 -37.24
C PRO A 408 9.53 15.85 -36.33
N HIS A 409 10.76 15.69 -36.83
CA HIS A 409 11.95 16.27 -36.22
C HIS A 409 11.90 17.80 -36.33
N SER A 410 11.58 18.50 -35.24
CA SER A 410 11.88 19.92 -35.12
C SER A 410 13.27 20.11 -34.51
N ARG A 411 14.23 20.47 -35.37
CA ARG A 411 15.53 21.04 -34.97
C ARG A 411 15.30 22.38 -34.29
N ARG A 412 15.86 22.57 -33.08
CA ARG A 412 16.69 23.72 -32.69
C ARG A 412 17.34 23.47 -31.34
#